data_AF-A0A6M0C1A1-F1
#
_entry.id   AF-A0A6M0C1A1-F1
#
_cell.length_a   1.000
_cell.length_b   1.000
_cell.length_c   1.000
_cell.angle_alpha   90.00
_cell.angle_beta   90.00
_cell.angle_gamma   90.00
#
_symmetry.space_group_name_H-M   'P 1'
#
loop_
_entity.id
_entity.type
_entity.pdbx_description
1 polymer ?
#
loop_
_entity_poly.entity_id
_entity_poly.type
_entity_poly.pdbx_seq_one_letter_code
_entity_poly.pdbx_strand_id
1 'polypeptide(L)'
;MNNFYRFLLSIGIVFAVIFFSFSPPMKTATASSQSGMYKKFFTEGIANTQDKNYEQAVNNFTKAIELNSNFASAYSNRCLVY
;
A
#
# COMPACT_ATOMS: atom_id res chain seq x y z
N MET A 1 18.28 47.89 -24.20
CA MET A 1 18.01 47.44 -22.81
C MET A 1 16.82 46.48 -22.65
N ASN A 2 16.04 46.15 -23.69
CA ASN A 2 14.84 45.26 -23.56
C ASN A 2 15.13 43.75 -23.74
N ASN A 3 16.27 43.36 -24.30
CA ASN A 3 16.55 41.94 -24.60
C ASN A 3 17.02 41.16 -23.36
N PHE A 4 17.57 41.84 -22.36
CA PHE A 4 18.05 41.23 -21.12
C PHE A 4 16.90 40.78 -20.22
N TYR A 5 15.81 41.56 -20.13
CA TYR A 5 14.61 41.20 -19.37
C TYR A 5 13.86 40.01 -19.97
N ARG A 6 13.87 39.85 -21.30
CA ARG A 6 13.28 38.67 -21.96
C ARG A 6 14.07 37.40 -21.67
N PHE A 7 15.39 37.51 -21.56
CA PHE A 7 16.26 36.39 -21.17
C PHE A 7 16.06 36.01 -19.69
N LEU A 8 16.00 37.00 -18.80
CA LEU A 8 15.69 36.80 -17.37
C LEU A 8 14.28 36.20 -17.13
N LEU A 9 13.28 36.66 -17.88
CA LEU A 9 11.91 36.12 -17.82
C LEU A 9 11.85 34.67 -18.29
N SER A 10 12.58 34.34 -19.37
CA SER A 10 12.65 32.98 -19.92
C SER A 10 13.27 31.99 -18.93
N ILE A 11 14.36 32.38 -18.26
CA ILE A 11 15.02 31.54 -17.25
C ILE A 11 14.05 31.22 -16.09
N GLY A 12 13.29 32.20 -15.61
CA GLY A 12 12.31 31.98 -14.54
C GLY A 12 11.22 30.96 -14.91
N ILE A 13 10.74 30.99 -16.16
CA ILE A 13 9.73 30.06 -16.66
C ILE A 13 10.29 28.63 -16.75
N VAL A 14 11.54 28.48 -17.20
CA VAL A 14 12.20 27.16 -17.28
C VAL A 14 12.40 26.53 -15.90
N PHE A 15 12.77 27.32 -14.88
CA PHE A 15 12.88 26.84 -13.50
C PHE A 15 11.53 26.38 -12.93
N ALA A 16 10.43 27.10 -13.23
CA ALA A 16 9.09 26.72 -12.78
C ALA A 16 8.61 25.39 -13.41
N VAL A 17 8.94 25.15 -14.68
CA VAL A 17 8.57 23.91 -15.39
C VAL A 17 9.35 22.72 -14.83
N ILE A 18 10.64 22.87 -14.54
CA ILE A 18 11.47 21.80 -13.97
C ILE A 18 10.99 21.41 -12.56
N PHE A 19 10.56 22.39 -11.76
CA PHE A 19 10.03 22.14 -10.41
C PHE A 19 8.69 21.38 -10.45
N PHE A 20 7.86 21.62 -11.48
CA PHE A 20 6.56 20.97 -11.63
C PHE A 20 6.67 19.54 -12.21
N SER A 21 7.69 19.26 -13.03
CA SER A 21 7.98 17.90 -13.52
C SER A 21 8.61 16.99 -12.46
N PHE A 22 9.15 17.54 -11.39
CA PHE A 22 9.61 16.77 -10.23
C PHE A 22 8.45 16.45 -9.28
N SER A 23 7.34 15.94 -9.82
CA SER A 23 6.39 15.21 -9.00
C SER A 23 7.14 13.97 -8.49
N PRO A 24 7.34 13.78 -7.17
CA PRO A 24 7.89 12.54 -6.68
C PRO A 24 6.99 11.42 -7.22
N PRO A 25 7.54 10.28 -7.71
CA PRO A 25 6.70 9.18 -8.12
C PRO A 25 5.80 8.86 -6.94
N MET A 26 4.52 9.22 -7.06
CA MET A 26 3.50 8.85 -6.10
C MET A 26 3.71 7.37 -5.93
N LYS A 27 4.11 6.94 -4.72
CA LYS A 27 4.54 5.58 -4.40
C LYS A 27 3.51 4.65 -5.04
N THR A 28 3.83 4.13 -6.22
CA THR A 28 2.93 3.21 -6.91
C THR A 28 3.01 2.01 -6.02
N ALA A 29 1.99 1.87 -5.17
CA ALA A 29 1.83 0.70 -4.34
C ALA A 29 1.95 -0.46 -5.32
N THR A 30 3.05 -1.18 -5.20
CA THR A 30 3.34 -2.39 -5.96
C THR A 30 2.31 -3.41 -5.52
N ALA A 31 1.09 -3.27 -6.05
CA ALA A 31 -0.08 -4.10 -5.80
C ALA A 31 0.14 -5.55 -6.27
N SER A 32 1.30 -5.86 -6.86
CA SER A 32 1.70 -7.17 -7.36
C SER A 32 2.62 -7.96 -6.42
N SER A 33 3.19 -7.37 -5.36
CA SER A 33 4.10 -8.10 -4.44
C SER A 33 3.46 -8.49 -3.10
N GLN A 34 2.60 -7.64 -2.53
CA GLN A 34 1.90 -7.93 -1.27
C GLN A 34 0.65 -8.82 -1.44
N SER A 35 0.22 -9.02 -2.69
CA SER A 35 -1.05 -9.70 -3.00
C SER A 35 -1.10 -11.18 -2.56
N GLY A 36 0.06 -11.81 -2.37
CA GLY A 36 0.16 -13.18 -1.89
C GLY A 36 0.38 -13.32 -0.37
N MET A 37 0.99 -12.34 0.27
CA MET A 37 1.39 -12.43 1.69
C MET A 37 0.17 -12.48 2.61
N TYR A 38 -0.84 -11.62 2.40
CA TYR A 38 -2.07 -11.66 3.19
C TYR A 38 -2.85 -12.97 2.99
N LYS A 39 -2.85 -13.52 1.77
CA LYS A 39 -3.49 -14.80 1.46
C LYS A 39 -2.80 -15.96 2.18
N LYS A 40 -1.48 -15.94 2.29
CA LYS A 40 -0.73 -16.93 3.05
C LYS A 40 -1.17 -16.94 4.52
N PHE A 41 -1.16 -15.79 5.18
CA PHE A 41 -1.62 -15.68 6.57
C PHE A 41 -3.08 -16.09 6.72
N PHE A 42 -3.94 -15.77 5.75
CA PHE A 42 -5.33 -16.23 5.77
C PHE A 42 -5.47 -17.76 5.72
N THR A 43 -4.75 -18.42 4.81
CA THR A 43 -4.76 -19.89 4.72
C THR A 43 -4.19 -20.54 5.98
N GLU A 44 -3.11 -19.99 6.54
CA GLU A 44 -2.55 -20.44 7.83
C GLU A 44 -3.54 -20.22 8.98
N GLY A 45 -4.31 -19.13 8.95
CA GLY A 45 -5.40 -18.87 9.89
C GLY A 45 -6.48 -19.96 9.83
N ILE A 46 -6.91 -20.33 8.62
CA ILE A 46 -7.90 -21.41 8.41
C ILE A 46 -7.36 -22.75 8.93
N ALA A 47 -6.12 -23.09 8.60
CA ALA A 47 -5.48 -24.33 9.07
C ALA A 47 -5.43 -24.37 10.61
N ASN A 48 -5.03 -23.26 11.24
CA ASN A 48 -5.01 -23.18 12.70
C ASN A 48 -6.41 -23.29 13.32
N THR A 49 -7.47 -22.79 12.67
CA THR A 49 -8.85 -23.00 13.11
C THR A 49 -9.23 -24.48 13.06
N GLN A 50 -8.79 -25.20 12.02
CA GLN A 50 -9.03 -26.65 11.90
C GLN A 50 -8.28 -27.45 12.97
N ASP A 51 -7.06 -27.02 13.30
CA ASP A 51 -6.24 -27.61 14.36
C ASP A 51 -6.69 -27.18 15.78
N LYS A 52 -7.77 -26.41 15.90
CA LYS A 52 -8.31 -25.83 17.15
C LYS A 52 -7.33 -24.88 17.87
N ASN A 53 -6.31 -24.40 17.16
CA ASN A 53 -5.34 -23.40 17.61
C ASN A 53 -5.90 -21.99 17.39
N TYR A 54 -7.02 -21.68 18.05
CA TYR A 54 -7.80 -20.47 17.80
C TYR A 54 -7.01 -19.17 18.03
N GLU A 55 -6.14 -19.12 19.04
CA GLU A 55 -5.28 -17.96 19.31
C GLU A 55 -4.35 -17.65 18.12
N GLN A 56 -3.69 -18.68 17.59
CA GLN A 56 -2.84 -18.52 16.41
C GLN A 56 -3.65 -18.19 15.15
N ALA A 57 -4.86 -18.75 15.00
CA ALA A 57 -5.76 -18.41 13.91
C ALA A 57 -6.12 -16.93 13.93
N VAL A 58 -6.50 -16.38 15.09
CA VAL A 58 -6.80 -14.94 15.26
C VAL A 58 -5.60 -14.08 14.91
N ASN A 59 -4.40 -14.46 15.36
CA ASN A 59 -3.17 -13.73 15.03
C ASN A 59 -2.90 -13.71 13.51
N ASN A 60 -3.07 -14.85 12.85
CA ASN A 60 -2.90 -14.98 11.41
C ASN A 60 -3.94 -14.18 10.62
N PHE A 61 -5.20 -14.19 11.01
CA PHE A 61 -6.22 -13.33 10.40
C PHE A 61 -5.92 -11.84 10.63
N THR A 62 -5.37 -11.49 11.79
CA THR A 62 -4.98 -10.10 12.09
C THR A 62 -3.84 -9.64 11.18
N LYS A 63 -2.81 -10.45 10.97
CA LYS A 63 -1.74 -10.16 9.99
C LYS A 63 -2.27 -10.03 8.57
N ALA A 64 -3.24 -10.87 8.17
CA ALA A 64 -3.87 -10.76 6.87
C ALA A 64 -4.62 -9.42 6.70
N ILE A 65 -5.27 -8.94 7.76
CA ILE A 65 -5.95 -7.64 7.81
C ILE A 65 -4.95 -6.47 7.79
N GLU A 66 -3.83 -6.57 8.48
CA GLU A 66 -2.78 -5.53 8.48
C GLU A 66 -2.17 -5.34 7.09
N LEU A 67 -1.99 -6.43 6.36
CA LEU A 67 -1.45 -6.40 5.00
C LEU A 67 -2.48 -6.01 3.95
N ASN A 68 -3.76 -6.37 4.16
CA ASN A 68 -4.86 -5.97 3.32
C ASN A 68 -6.07 -5.61 4.19
N SER A 69 -6.18 -4.32 4.51
CA SER A 69 -7.24 -3.80 5.37
C SER A 69 -8.63 -3.95 4.78
N ASN A 70 -8.75 -4.18 3.46
CA ASN A 70 -10.00 -4.42 2.76
C ASN A 70 -10.31 -5.92 2.58
N PHE A 71 -9.60 -6.81 3.27
CA PHE A 71 -9.81 -8.24 3.13
C PHE A 71 -10.95 -8.75 4.03
N ALA A 72 -12.19 -8.54 3.57
CA ALA A 72 -13.41 -8.88 4.30
C ALA A 72 -13.43 -10.32 4.85
N SER A 73 -12.94 -11.30 4.07
CA SER A 73 -12.91 -12.69 4.49
C SER A 73 -12.09 -12.93 5.77
N ALA A 74 -10.98 -12.21 5.97
CA ALA A 74 -10.19 -12.35 7.20
C ALA A 74 -10.93 -11.81 8.43
N TYR A 75 -11.68 -10.71 8.29
CA TYR A 75 -12.54 -10.23 9.38
C TYR A 75 -13.62 -11.25 9.75
N SER A 76 -14.35 -11.76 8.76
CA SER A 76 -15.39 -12.75 8.99
C SER A 76 -14.86 -14.01 9.67
N ASN A 77 -13.71 -14.53 9.22
CA ASN A 77 -13.10 -15.71 9.82
C ASN A 77 -12.56 -15.43 11.23
N ARG A 78 -11.96 -14.25 11.47
CA ARG A 78 -11.53 -13.86 12.82
C ARG A 78 -12.69 -13.81 13.79
N CYS A 79 -13.84 -13.28 13.38
CA CYS A 79 -15.06 -13.25 14.18
C CYS A 79 -15.63 -14.64 14.45
N LEU A 80 -15.50 -15.58 13.51
CA LEU A 80 -16.00 -16.96 13.67
C LEU A 80 -15.14 -17.81 14.61
N VAL A 81 -13.89 -17.43 14.80
CA VAL A 81 -12.94 -18.12 15.68
C VAL A 81 -13.10 -17.71 17.15
N TYR A 82 -13.58 -16.49 17.41
CA TYR A 82 -13.94 -16.00 18.74
C TYR A 82 -15.28 -16.55 19.22
#